data_AF-A0A098Y679-F1
#
_entry.id   AF-A0A098Y679-F1
#
_cell.length_a   1.000
_cell.length_b   1.000
_cell.length_c   1.000
_cell.angle_alpha   90.00
_cell.angle_beta   90.00
_cell.angle_gamma   90.00
#
_symmetry.space_group_name_H-M   'P 1'
#
loop_
_entity.id
_entity.type
_entity.pdbx_description
1 polymer ?
#
loop_
_entity_poly.entity_id
_entity_poly.type
_entity_poly.pdbx_seq_one_letter_code
_entity_poly.pdbx_strand_id
1 'polypeptide(L)'
;MTAPEESWSGVRSAVRLIVAALLLTVLAVLVGSGDWPAPRRTSSGWQVADVPAPLLTLLVVTAVLGLAVAVVLARPHRLGAAVTATWWAVAAAAGFALIWNDLHLTALGDGPIIPVFAWAFTFVPTLLIGLVARRGGRAVHLRATLGLAVLLLPLSALGWPLASDSRALISFFGGIYTVGLFGVLPLVLAVVLTRAPRAQVTPVG
;
A
#
# COMPACT_ATOMS: atom_id res chain seq x y z
N MET A 1 28.51 -3.49 -27.44
CA MET A 1 27.19 -4.10 -27.66
C MET A 1 26.88 -5.00 -26.45
N THR A 2 26.39 -4.41 -25.34
CA THR A 2 26.27 -5.04 -24.01
C THR A 2 24.87 -4.81 -23.44
N ALA A 3 23.84 -5.28 -24.14
CA ALA A 3 22.45 -4.90 -23.86
C ALA A 3 21.41 -6.03 -23.59
N PRO A 4 21.74 -7.13 -22.87
CA PRO A 4 20.68 -7.94 -22.23
C PRO A 4 20.59 -7.79 -20.69
N GLU A 5 21.72 -7.68 -19.98
CA GLU A 5 21.77 -7.96 -18.53
C GLU A 5 21.01 -6.96 -17.63
N GLU A 6 21.00 -5.67 -17.98
CA GLU A 6 20.30 -4.65 -17.18
C GLU A 6 18.78 -4.91 -17.11
N SER A 7 18.18 -5.42 -18.19
CA SER A 7 16.73 -5.66 -18.24
C SER A 7 16.28 -6.74 -17.26
N TRP A 8 17.07 -7.81 -17.10
CA TRP A 8 16.76 -8.94 -16.23
C TRP A 8 16.88 -8.60 -14.75
N SER A 9 17.73 -7.63 -14.38
CA SER A 9 17.89 -7.21 -12.99
C SER A 9 16.66 -6.43 -12.49
N GLY A 10 16.12 -5.53 -13.32
CA GLY A 10 14.94 -4.74 -13.00
C GLY A 10 13.68 -5.58 -12.87
N VAL A 11 13.48 -6.54 -13.78
CA VAL A 11 12.34 -7.47 -13.74
C VAL A 11 12.37 -8.31 -12.46
N ARG A 12 13.53 -8.89 -12.12
CA ARG A 12 13.68 -9.68 -10.88
C ARG A 12 13.39 -8.86 -9.63
N SER A 13 13.82 -7.59 -9.59
CA SER A 13 13.51 -6.70 -8.46
C SER A 13 12.02 -6.40 -8.35
N ALA A 14 11.34 -6.14 -9.47
CA ALA A 14 9.90 -5.88 -9.49
C ALA A 14 9.09 -7.11 -9.05
N VAL A 15 9.45 -8.29 -9.54
CA VAL A 15 8.81 -9.55 -9.15
C VAL A 15 8.93 -9.78 -7.64
N ARG A 16 10.11 -9.57 -7.05
CA ARG A 16 10.30 -9.69 -5.59
C ARG A 16 9.39 -8.75 -4.80
N LEU A 17 9.26 -7.50 -5.24
CA LEU A 17 8.36 -6.53 -4.59
C LEU A 17 6.90 -6.95 -4.70
N ILE A 18 6.47 -7.42 -5.89
CA ILE A 18 5.10 -7.91 -6.10
C ILE A 18 4.82 -9.11 -5.21
N VAL A 19 5.70 -10.11 -5.20
CA VAL A 19 5.54 -11.31 -4.37
C VAL A 19 5.49 -10.95 -2.88
N ALA A 20 6.40 -10.07 -2.42
CA ALA A 20 6.40 -9.62 -1.03
C ALA A 20 5.10 -8.89 -0.66
N ALA A 21 4.61 -7.97 -1.52
CA ALA A 21 3.37 -7.27 -1.30
C ALA A 21 2.18 -8.25 -1.22
N LEU A 22 2.10 -9.22 -2.14
CA LEU A 22 1.06 -10.25 -2.15
C LEU A 22 1.08 -11.10 -0.89
N LEU A 23 2.25 -11.62 -0.51
CA LEU A 23 2.38 -12.48 0.68
C LEU A 23 2.01 -11.74 1.96
N LEU A 24 2.50 -10.51 2.14
CA LEU A 24 2.14 -9.69 3.30
C LEU A 24 0.66 -9.33 3.30
N THR A 25 0.07 -9.07 2.14
CA THR A 25 -1.36 -8.77 2.00
C THR A 25 -2.21 -9.97 2.40
N VAL A 26 -1.90 -11.16 1.87
CA VAL A 26 -2.62 -12.39 2.23
C VAL A 26 -2.48 -12.70 3.72
N LEU A 27 -1.27 -12.54 4.28
CA LEU A 27 -1.04 -12.73 5.71
C LEU A 27 -1.83 -11.72 6.54
N ALA A 28 -1.86 -10.45 6.13
CA ALA A 28 -2.62 -9.41 6.82
C ALA A 28 -4.12 -9.73 6.81
N VAL A 29 -4.70 -10.17 5.69
CA VAL A 29 -6.09 -10.63 5.64
C VAL A 29 -6.33 -11.81 6.58
N LEU A 30 -5.47 -12.83 6.53
CA LEU A 30 -5.60 -14.01 7.40
C LEU A 30 -5.57 -13.65 8.88
N VAL A 31 -4.64 -12.80 9.28
CA VAL A 31 -4.52 -12.34 10.68
C VAL A 31 -5.68 -11.44 11.05
N GLY A 32 -6.09 -10.54 10.16
CA GLY A 32 -7.23 -9.63 10.36
C GLY A 32 -8.58 -10.34 10.47
N SER A 33 -8.75 -11.53 9.88
CA SER A 33 -9.95 -12.36 10.01
C SER A 33 -10.09 -13.08 11.35
N GLY A 34 -9.17 -12.87 12.29
CA GLY A 34 -9.29 -13.34 13.67
C GLY A 34 -10.25 -12.48 14.51
N ASP A 35 -10.58 -12.97 15.71
CA ASP A 35 -11.45 -12.27 16.65
C ASP A 35 -10.68 -11.16 17.38
N TRP A 36 -10.65 -9.96 16.78
CA TRP A 36 -9.97 -8.79 17.37
C TRP A 36 -10.94 -7.93 18.20
N PRO A 37 -10.50 -7.40 19.36
CA PRO A 37 -11.32 -6.49 20.13
C PRO A 37 -11.54 -5.17 19.37
N ALA A 38 -12.80 -4.76 19.24
CA ALA A 38 -13.18 -3.53 18.55
C ALA A 38 -13.01 -2.28 19.45
N PRO A 39 -12.53 -1.15 18.89
CA PRO A 39 -12.47 0.12 19.60
C PRO A 39 -13.83 0.82 19.66
N ARG A 40 -13.98 1.84 20.53
CA ARG A 40 -15.22 2.62 20.67
C ARG A 40 -15.13 3.94 19.90
N ARG A 41 -16.27 4.47 19.44
CA ARG A 41 -16.34 5.84 18.88
C ARG A 41 -16.66 6.85 19.96
N THR A 42 -16.09 8.04 19.86
CA THR A 42 -16.58 9.18 20.65
C THR A 42 -17.81 9.79 20.00
N SER A 43 -18.53 10.64 20.74
CA SER A 43 -19.72 11.35 20.26
C SER A 43 -19.48 12.29 19.08
N SER A 44 -18.23 12.65 18.77
CA SER A 44 -17.88 13.50 17.61
C SER A 44 -17.80 12.74 16.28
N GLY A 45 -17.98 11.42 16.30
CA GLY A 45 -18.06 10.55 15.13
C GLY A 45 -16.70 10.24 14.47
N TRP A 46 -15.78 11.21 14.39
CA TRP A 46 -14.50 11.01 13.71
C TRP A 46 -13.40 10.42 14.60
N GLN A 47 -13.51 10.54 15.93
CA GLN A 47 -12.48 10.05 16.83
C GLN A 47 -12.74 8.62 17.29
N VAL A 48 -11.66 7.84 17.34
CA VAL A 48 -11.62 6.51 17.94
C VAL A 48 -11.10 6.64 19.37
N ALA A 49 -11.83 6.09 20.33
CA ALA A 49 -11.46 6.01 21.73
C ALA A 49 -11.32 4.55 22.16
N ASP A 50 -10.69 4.35 23.32
CA ASP A 50 -10.52 3.03 23.94
C ASP A 50 -9.91 2.00 22.99
N VAL A 51 -8.88 2.39 22.21
CA VAL A 51 -8.22 1.51 21.25
C VAL A 51 -7.57 0.34 21.98
N PRO A 52 -8.01 -0.92 21.76
CA PRO A 52 -7.41 -2.06 22.44
C PRO A 52 -5.95 -2.23 22.04
N ALA A 53 -5.08 -2.42 23.04
CA ALA A 53 -3.64 -2.59 22.82
C ALA A 53 -3.30 -3.73 21.82
N PRO A 54 -3.98 -4.90 21.82
CA PRO A 54 -3.71 -5.95 20.84
C PRO A 54 -3.97 -5.50 19.40
N LEU A 55 -5.06 -4.77 19.15
CA LEU A 55 -5.41 -4.25 17.83
C LEU A 55 -4.39 -3.23 17.36
N LEU A 56 -4.04 -2.25 18.21
CA LEU A 56 -3.03 -1.25 17.86
C LEU A 56 -1.66 -1.92 17.58
N THR A 57 -1.30 -2.92 18.37
CA THR A 57 -0.06 -3.69 18.17
C THR A 57 -0.05 -4.38 16.81
N LEU A 58 -1.16 -5.03 16.42
CA LEU A 58 -1.28 -5.65 15.10
C LEU A 58 -1.03 -4.65 13.96
N LEU A 59 -1.70 -3.49 14.02
CA LEU A 59 -1.59 -2.46 12.98
C LEU A 59 -0.17 -1.90 12.88
N VAL A 60 0.44 -1.59 14.03
CA VAL A 60 1.82 -1.08 14.10
C VAL A 60 2.82 -2.12 13.63
N VAL A 61 2.69 -3.37 14.05
CA VAL A 61 3.57 -4.47 13.60
C VAL A 61 3.45 -4.68 12.09
N THR A 62 2.23 -4.65 11.54
CA THR A 62 2.01 -4.77 10.09
C THR A 62 2.66 -3.62 9.33
N ALA A 63 2.50 -2.37 9.81
CA ALA A 63 3.13 -1.21 9.21
C ALA A 63 4.66 -1.28 9.25
N VAL A 64 5.24 -1.62 10.42
CA VAL A 64 6.69 -1.75 10.59
C VAL A 64 7.25 -2.88 9.72
N LEU A 65 6.59 -4.03 9.66
CA LEU A 65 7.00 -5.15 8.83
C LEU A 65 6.94 -4.79 7.34
N GLY A 66 5.83 -4.22 6.88
CA GLY A 66 5.68 -3.76 5.50
C GLY A 66 6.73 -2.71 5.13
N LEU A 67 6.99 -1.74 6.00
CA LEU A 67 8.01 -0.72 5.81
C LEU A 67 9.42 -1.33 5.78
N ALA A 68 9.75 -2.24 6.69
CA ALA A 68 11.06 -2.90 6.73
C ALA A 68 11.32 -3.69 5.45
N VAL A 69 10.36 -4.51 5.01
CA VAL A 69 10.47 -5.28 3.76
C VAL A 69 10.58 -4.35 2.56
N ALA A 70 9.79 -3.28 2.52
CA ALA A 70 9.85 -2.26 1.48
C ALA A 70 11.24 -1.60 1.42
N VAL A 71 11.83 -1.20 2.55
CA VAL A 71 13.16 -0.58 2.62
C VAL A 71 14.24 -1.55 2.13
N VAL A 72 14.18 -2.82 2.54
CA VAL A 72 15.18 -3.84 2.16
C VAL A 72 15.13 -4.12 0.64
N LEU A 73 13.93 -4.30 0.08
CA LEU A 73 13.76 -4.65 -1.33
C LEU A 73 13.86 -3.43 -2.25
N ALA A 74 13.17 -2.34 -1.92
CA ALA A 74 13.13 -1.13 -2.73
C ALA A 74 14.35 -0.24 -2.54
N ARG A 75 15.15 -0.40 -1.46
CA ARG A 75 16.38 0.37 -1.18
C ARG A 75 16.22 1.86 -1.51
N PRO A 76 15.33 2.58 -0.82
CA PRO A 76 14.93 3.93 -1.20
C PRO A 76 16.13 4.89 -1.34
N HIS A 77 17.18 4.71 -0.53
CA HIS A 77 18.44 5.47 -0.60
C HIS A 77 19.16 5.44 -1.97
N ARG A 78 18.81 4.50 -2.87
CA ARG A 78 19.38 4.40 -4.23
C ARG A 78 18.51 5.03 -5.31
N LEU A 79 17.40 5.69 -4.96
CA LEU A 79 16.44 6.23 -5.91
C LEU A 79 16.72 7.70 -6.31
N GLY A 80 17.76 8.31 -5.72
CA GLY A 80 18.05 9.75 -5.82
C GLY A 80 17.43 10.53 -4.66
N ALA A 81 18.06 11.65 -4.28
CA ALA A 81 17.75 12.37 -3.04
C ALA A 81 16.27 12.80 -2.93
N ALA A 82 15.74 13.44 -3.98
CA ALA A 82 14.35 13.90 -4.00
C ALA A 82 13.35 12.73 -3.89
N VAL A 83 13.53 11.68 -4.69
CA VAL A 83 12.66 10.48 -4.64
C VAL A 83 12.73 9.82 -3.27
N THR A 84 13.93 9.72 -2.69
CA THR A 84 14.14 9.12 -1.35
C THR A 84 13.40 9.90 -0.26
N ALA A 85 13.54 11.23 -0.25
CA ALA A 85 12.89 12.08 0.74
C ALA A 85 11.36 12.02 0.60
N THR A 86 10.84 12.11 -0.62
CA THR A 86 9.41 11.95 -0.90
C THR A 86 8.93 10.56 -0.49
N TRP A 87 9.69 9.51 -0.77
CA TRP A 87 9.32 8.14 -0.43
C TRP A 87 9.09 7.98 1.07
N TRP A 88 10.02 8.47 1.90
CA TRP A 88 9.89 8.41 3.36
C TRP A 88 8.73 9.25 3.88
N ALA A 89 8.59 10.48 3.39
CA ALA A 89 7.49 11.37 3.81
C ALA A 89 6.12 10.75 3.47
N VAL A 90 5.98 10.24 2.25
CA VAL A 90 4.74 9.61 1.76
C VAL A 90 4.48 8.29 2.50
N ALA A 91 5.49 7.45 2.73
CA ALA A 91 5.34 6.19 3.46
C ALA A 91 4.89 6.43 4.91
N ALA A 92 5.47 7.40 5.61
CA ALA A 92 5.07 7.75 6.97
C ALA A 92 3.65 8.29 7.02
N ALA A 93 3.30 9.25 6.15
CA ALA A 93 1.96 9.83 6.11
C ALA A 93 0.89 8.80 5.74
N ALA A 94 1.14 7.98 4.72
CA ALA A 94 0.19 6.97 4.28
C ALA A 94 0.05 5.82 5.29
N GLY A 95 1.16 5.38 5.91
CA GLY A 95 1.12 4.38 6.97
C GLY A 95 0.29 4.84 8.17
N PHE A 96 0.51 6.08 8.64
CA PHE A 96 -0.31 6.66 9.70
C PHE A 96 -1.79 6.76 9.31
N ALA A 97 -2.07 7.24 8.10
CA ALA A 97 -3.42 7.41 7.60
C ALA A 97 -4.17 6.08 7.46
N LEU A 98 -3.49 5.01 7.02
CA LEU A 98 -4.06 3.68 6.91
C LEU A 98 -4.33 3.04 8.29
N ILE A 99 -3.40 3.15 9.24
CA ILE A 99 -3.64 2.70 10.63
C ILE A 99 -4.87 3.40 11.20
N TRP A 100 -4.98 4.72 11.03
CA TRP A 100 -6.14 5.48 11.46
C TRP A 100 -7.43 5.02 10.76
N ASN A 101 -7.38 4.82 9.45
CA ASN A 101 -8.51 4.33 8.67
C ASN A 101 -8.98 2.95 9.15
N ASP A 102 -8.06 2.03 9.41
CA ASP A 102 -8.40 0.69 9.90
C ASP A 102 -9.06 0.76 11.28
N LEU A 103 -8.51 1.54 12.21
CA LEU A 103 -9.13 1.79 13.52
C LEU A 103 -10.54 2.39 13.38
N HIS A 104 -10.70 3.34 12.45
CA HIS A 104 -11.99 3.98 12.20
C HIS A 104 -13.03 3.00 11.63
N LEU A 105 -12.62 2.14 10.69
CA LEU A 105 -13.48 1.10 10.11
C LEU A 105 -13.86 0.04 11.15
N THR A 106 -12.91 -0.43 11.96
CA THR A 106 -13.19 -1.37 13.05
C THR A 106 -14.17 -0.75 14.07
N ALA A 107 -14.05 0.55 14.35
CA ALA A 107 -14.99 1.25 15.24
C ALA A 107 -16.39 1.46 14.61
N LEU A 108 -16.49 1.47 13.28
CA LEU A 108 -17.73 1.64 12.52
C LEU A 108 -18.51 0.32 12.40
N GLY A 109 -17.82 -0.82 12.34
CA GLY A 109 -18.42 -2.12 12.03
C GLY A 109 -18.94 -2.18 10.59
N ASP A 110 -20.12 -2.78 10.37
CA ASP A 110 -20.79 -2.92 9.06
C ASP A 110 -21.33 -1.60 8.45
N GLY A 111 -20.80 -0.45 8.86
CA GLY A 111 -21.23 0.85 8.33
C GLY A 111 -20.72 1.12 6.90
N PRO A 112 -21.21 2.20 6.27
CA PRO A 112 -20.93 2.49 4.88
C PRO A 112 -19.45 2.82 4.67
N ILE A 113 -18.78 1.99 3.87
CA ILE A 113 -17.45 2.28 3.33
C ILE A 113 -17.59 3.42 2.35
N ILE A 114 -16.82 4.50 2.53
CA ILE A 114 -16.75 5.60 1.57
C ILE A 114 -15.65 5.27 0.56
N PRO A 115 -15.99 4.83 -0.67
CA PRO A 115 -15.03 4.31 -1.65
C PRO A 115 -13.92 5.30 -1.98
N VAL A 116 -14.27 6.58 -2.05
CA VAL A 116 -13.35 7.67 -2.43
C VAL A 116 -12.21 7.81 -1.41
N PHE A 117 -12.50 7.70 -0.10
CA PHE A 117 -11.46 7.78 0.92
C PHE A 117 -10.55 6.56 0.89
N ALA A 118 -11.13 5.35 0.74
CA ALA A 118 -10.35 4.12 0.60
C ALA A 118 -9.37 4.19 -0.59
N TRP A 119 -9.82 4.75 -1.73
CA TRP A 119 -8.96 4.99 -2.89
C TRP A 119 -7.86 6.01 -2.60
N ALA A 120 -8.18 7.10 -1.91
CA ALA A 120 -7.22 8.17 -1.66
C ALA A 120 -5.98 7.67 -0.91
N PHE A 121 -6.14 6.75 0.05
CA PHE A 121 -5.03 6.21 0.85
C PHE A 121 -4.05 5.33 0.08
N THR A 122 -4.40 4.84 -1.11
CA THR A 122 -3.49 4.05 -1.96
C THR A 122 -3.12 4.80 -3.24
N PHE A 123 -4.08 5.45 -3.87
CA PHE A 123 -3.91 6.21 -5.11
C PHE A 123 -2.98 7.41 -4.93
N VAL A 124 -3.28 8.30 -3.97
CA VAL A 124 -2.55 9.57 -3.81
C VAL A 124 -1.08 9.34 -3.46
N PRO A 125 -0.72 8.48 -2.47
CA PRO A 125 0.67 8.16 -2.17
C PRO A 125 1.42 7.62 -3.39
N THR A 126 0.80 6.68 -4.11
CA THR A 126 1.40 6.06 -5.30
C THR A 126 1.58 7.06 -6.45
N LEU A 127 0.60 7.95 -6.65
CA LEU A 127 0.66 9.00 -7.65
C LEU A 127 1.79 9.99 -7.35
N LEU A 128 1.89 10.46 -6.11
CA LEU A 128 2.92 11.41 -5.69
C LEU A 128 4.32 10.83 -5.90
N ILE A 129 4.58 9.61 -5.41
CA ILE A 129 5.90 8.99 -5.59
C ILE A 129 6.19 8.67 -7.06
N GLY A 130 5.17 8.24 -7.82
CA GLY A 130 5.28 7.98 -9.25
C GLY A 130 5.65 9.24 -10.03
N LEU A 131 5.02 10.38 -9.74
CA LEU A 131 5.31 11.66 -10.39
C LEU A 131 6.74 12.14 -10.13
N VAL A 132 7.24 11.99 -8.90
CA VAL A 132 8.62 12.36 -8.55
C VAL A 132 9.63 11.41 -9.20
N ALA A 133 9.33 10.10 -9.21
CA ALA A 133 10.22 9.08 -9.76
C ALA A 133 10.20 8.98 -11.29
N ARG A 134 9.23 9.60 -11.99
CA ARG A 134 9.05 9.46 -13.45
C ARG A 134 10.28 9.85 -14.29
N ARG A 135 11.10 10.77 -13.77
CA ARG A 135 12.32 11.25 -14.44
C ARG A 135 13.53 10.34 -14.21
N GLY A 136 13.49 9.46 -13.21
CA GLY A 136 14.57 8.52 -12.88
C GLY A 136 14.60 7.26 -13.76
N GLY A 137 13.75 7.19 -14.79
CA GLY A 137 13.60 6.02 -15.65
C GLY A 137 12.66 4.94 -15.07
N ARG A 138 12.32 3.96 -15.91
CA ARG A 138 11.33 2.92 -15.59
C ARG A 138 11.70 2.09 -14.36
N ALA A 139 12.97 1.77 -14.18
CA ALA A 139 13.43 0.97 -13.05
C ALA A 139 13.24 1.71 -11.72
N VAL A 140 13.62 2.99 -11.64
CA VAL A 140 13.44 3.82 -10.42
C VAL A 140 11.94 4.04 -10.15
N HIS A 141 11.16 4.36 -11.18
CA HIS A 141 9.72 4.54 -11.08
C HIS A 141 9.00 3.31 -10.51
N LEU A 142 9.21 2.13 -11.11
CA LEU A 142 8.59 0.89 -10.64
C LEU A 142 9.09 0.50 -9.25
N ARG A 143 10.38 0.66 -8.98
CA ARG A 143 10.95 0.32 -7.68
C ARG A 143 10.40 1.20 -6.55
N ALA A 144 10.23 2.51 -6.80
CA ALA A 144 9.67 3.43 -5.83
C ALA A 144 8.18 3.14 -5.55
N THR A 145 7.38 2.98 -6.61
CA THR A 145 5.93 2.74 -6.51
C THR A 145 5.61 1.35 -5.95
N LEU A 146 6.27 0.29 -6.44
CA LEU A 146 6.10 -1.06 -5.89
C LEU A 146 6.69 -1.18 -4.49
N GLY A 147 7.76 -0.46 -4.18
CA GLY A 147 8.28 -0.36 -2.82
C GLY A 147 7.24 0.20 -1.84
N LEU A 148 6.51 1.24 -2.26
CA LEU A 148 5.42 1.79 -1.45
C LEU A 148 4.24 0.80 -1.35
N ALA A 149 3.93 0.07 -2.43
CA ALA A 149 2.88 -0.96 -2.46
C ALA A 149 3.04 -2.03 -1.35
N VAL A 150 4.27 -2.42 -1.05
CA VAL A 150 4.60 -3.41 -0.01
C VAL A 150 4.17 -2.94 1.38
N LEU A 151 4.11 -1.63 1.64
CA LEU A 151 3.57 -1.05 2.87
C LEU A 151 2.05 -0.87 2.79
N LEU A 152 1.55 -0.30 1.68
CA LEU A 152 0.16 0.13 1.59
C LEU A 152 -0.81 -1.05 1.54
N LEU A 153 -0.54 -2.05 0.69
CA LEU A 153 -1.51 -3.13 0.44
C LEU A 153 -1.81 -3.97 1.67
N PRO A 154 -0.83 -4.40 2.50
CA PRO A 154 -1.12 -5.15 3.71
C PRO A 154 -1.97 -4.37 4.72
N LEU A 155 -1.69 -3.08 4.90
CA LEU A 155 -2.49 -2.22 5.77
C LEU A 155 -3.91 -2.03 5.22
N SER A 156 -4.05 -1.69 3.94
CA SER A 156 -5.38 -1.57 3.29
C SER A 156 -6.20 -2.86 3.32
N ALA A 157 -5.56 -4.02 3.46
CA ALA A 157 -6.23 -5.31 3.52
C ALA A 157 -6.76 -5.68 4.91
N LEU A 158 -6.33 -4.99 5.97
CA LEU A 158 -6.79 -5.23 7.34
C LEU A 158 -8.17 -4.63 7.61
N GLY A 159 -8.50 -3.50 6.99
CA GLY A 159 -9.73 -2.75 7.30
C GLY A 159 -11.02 -3.57 7.20
N TRP A 160 -11.23 -4.35 6.14
CA TRP A 160 -12.45 -5.16 5.98
C TRP A 160 -12.51 -6.34 6.95
N PRO A 161 -11.48 -7.21 7.04
CA PRO A 161 -11.51 -8.32 7.98
C PRO A 161 -11.72 -7.91 9.44
N LEU A 162 -11.13 -6.78 9.85
CA LEU A 162 -11.26 -6.26 11.22
C LEU A 162 -12.65 -5.66 11.50
N ALA A 163 -13.34 -5.12 10.48
CA ALA A 163 -14.65 -4.48 10.65
C ALA A 163 -15.83 -5.47 10.52
N SER A 164 -15.60 -6.64 9.94
CA SER A 164 -16.65 -7.60 9.62
C SER A 164 -16.90 -8.58 10.76
N ASP A 165 -18.14 -8.66 11.23
CA ASP A 165 -18.60 -9.71 12.18
C ASP A 165 -18.90 -11.06 11.48
N SER A 166 -18.52 -11.19 10.21
CA SER A 166 -18.79 -12.40 9.42
C SER A 166 -17.86 -13.55 9.77
N ARG A 167 -18.30 -14.78 9.47
CA ARG A 167 -17.46 -15.99 9.58
C ARG A 167 -16.11 -15.78 8.88
N ALA A 168 -15.04 -16.34 9.46
CA ALA A 168 -13.65 -16.18 8.99
C ALA A 168 -13.45 -16.33 7.48
N LEU A 169 -14.13 -17.29 6.84
CA LEU A 169 -14.01 -17.52 5.39
C LEU A 169 -14.64 -16.38 4.56
N ILE A 170 -15.76 -15.81 4.98
CA ILE A 170 -16.41 -14.66 4.33
C ILE A 170 -15.57 -13.40 4.55
N SER A 171 -15.08 -13.20 5.78
CA SER A 171 -14.16 -12.12 6.13
C SER A 171 -12.89 -12.16 5.26
N PHE A 172 -12.32 -13.36 5.07
CA PHE A 172 -11.13 -13.56 4.22
C PHE A 172 -11.38 -13.17 2.76
N PHE A 173 -12.38 -13.77 2.10
CA PHE A 173 -12.65 -13.47 0.68
C PHE A 173 -13.12 -12.03 0.46
N GLY A 174 -13.88 -11.49 1.41
CA GLY A 174 -14.26 -10.07 1.42
C GLY A 174 -13.04 -9.15 1.55
N GLY A 175 -12.05 -9.51 2.37
CA GLY A 175 -10.78 -8.79 2.48
C GLY A 175 -9.99 -8.81 1.18
N ILE A 176 -9.89 -9.97 0.52
CA ILE A 176 -9.22 -10.11 -0.80
C ILE A 176 -9.93 -9.27 -1.88
N TYR A 177 -11.25 -9.30 -1.92
CA TYR A 177 -12.04 -8.47 -2.84
C TYR A 177 -11.81 -6.97 -2.59
N THR A 178 -11.89 -6.56 -1.31
CA THR A 178 -11.74 -5.17 -0.88
C THR A 178 -10.35 -4.63 -1.22
N VAL A 179 -9.27 -5.36 -0.90
CA VAL A 179 -7.92 -4.90 -1.26
C VAL A 179 -7.71 -4.88 -2.77
N GLY A 180 -8.34 -5.79 -3.52
CA GLY A 180 -8.31 -5.77 -4.99
C GLY A 180 -8.91 -4.47 -5.55
N LEU A 181 -10.10 -4.11 -5.08
CA LEU A 181 -10.85 -2.95 -5.58
C LEU A 181 -10.32 -1.61 -5.05
N PHE A 182 -9.94 -1.54 -3.78
CA PHE A 182 -9.59 -0.29 -3.09
C PHE A 182 -8.08 -0.11 -2.88
N GLY A 183 -7.28 -1.16 -3.07
CA GLY A 183 -5.82 -1.11 -2.96
C GLY A 183 -5.12 -1.29 -4.31
N VAL A 184 -5.31 -2.45 -4.94
CA VAL A 184 -4.56 -2.84 -6.15
C VAL A 184 -4.99 -2.01 -7.35
N LEU A 185 -6.29 -1.85 -7.59
CA LEU A 185 -6.79 -1.08 -8.73
C LEU A 185 -6.31 0.40 -8.74
N PRO A 186 -6.51 1.19 -7.67
CA PRO A 186 -5.98 2.56 -7.61
C PRO A 186 -4.46 2.61 -7.73
N LEU A 187 -3.74 1.63 -7.16
CA LEU A 187 -2.29 1.55 -7.30
C LEU A 187 -1.86 1.36 -8.75
N VAL A 188 -2.47 0.41 -9.46
CA VAL A 188 -2.20 0.17 -10.88
C VAL A 188 -2.52 1.42 -11.71
N LEU A 189 -3.65 2.07 -11.43
CA LEU A 189 -4.03 3.31 -12.11
C LEU A 189 -2.97 4.41 -11.91
N ALA A 190 -2.55 4.66 -10.67
CA ALA A 190 -1.51 5.64 -10.36
C ALA A 190 -0.17 5.31 -11.04
N VAL A 191 0.24 4.03 -11.03
CA VAL A 191 1.45 3.57 -11.72
C VAL A 191 1.36 3.81 -13.22
N VAL A 192 0.21 3.56 -13.85
CA VAL A 192 0.00 3.78 -15.29
C VAL A 192 0.01 5.27 -15.64
N LEU A 193 -0.69 6.11 -14.87
CA LEU A 193 -0.79 7.55 -15.09
C LEU A 193 0.55 8.29 -14.93
N THR A 194 1.48 7.72 -14.17
CA THR A 194 2.79 8.35 -13.89
C THR A 194 3.92 7.81 -14.76
N ARG A 195 3.63 6.92 -15.72
CA ARG A 195 4.63 6.46 -16.68
C ARG A 195 5.09 7.62 -17.56
N ALA A 196 6.39 7.74 -17.76
CA ALA A 196 6.93 8.68 -18.72
C ALA A 196 6.46 8.31 -20.14
N PRO A 197 6.07 9.30 -20.98
CA PRO A 197 5.81 9.06 -22.39
C PRO A 197 7.03 8.41 -23.05
N ARG A 198 6.84 7.39 -23.89
CA ARG A 198 7.92 6.90 -24.74
C ARG A 198 8.32 8.06 -25.65
N ALA A 199 9.58 8.50 -25.57
CA ALA A 199 10.11 9.45 -26.53
C ALA A 199 9.93 8.85 -27.94
N GLN A 200 9.06 9.47 -28.75
CA GLN A 200 8.99 9.13 -30.17
C GLN A 200 10.35 9.50 -30.75
N VAL A 201 11.09 8.50 -31.21
CA VAL A 201 12.29 8.72 -32.01
C VAL A 201 11.78 9.32 -33.32
N THR A 202 11.88 10.65 -33.46
CA THR A 202 11.66 11.29 -34.76
C THR A 202 12.76 10.78 -35.70
N PRO A 203 12.41 10.09 -36.80
CA PRO A 203 13.41 9.70 -37.78
C PRO A 203 14.04 10.98 -38.33
N VAL A 204 15.36 11.10 -38.15
CA VAL A 204 16.14 12.13 -38.83
C VAL A 204 16.20 11.72 -40.29
N GLY A 205 15.45 12.45 -41.13
CA GLY A 205 15.55 12.37 -42.59
C GLY A 205 16.77 13.12 -43.11
#